data_AF-W9WGS7-F1
#
_entry.id   AF-W9WGS7-F1
#
_cell.length_a   1.000
_cell.length_b   1.000
_cell.length_c   1.000
_cell.angle_alpha   90.00
_cell.angle_beta   90.00
_cell.angle_gamma   90.00
#
_symmetry.space_group_name_H-M   'P 1'
#
loop_
_entity.id
_entity.type
_entity.pdbx_description
1 polymer ?
#
loop_
_entity_poly.entity_id
_entity_poly.type
_entity_poly.pdbx_seq_one_letter_code
_entity_poly.pdbx_strand_id
1 'polypeptide(L)'
;MSTTLKEVSTILLLARKGSVLEQAPSQLLQAASASGDESFSSSSPTRPDLRVHTGSSVADLRSAFNQASAKARGIQHVFVGAGLELENQLEIVREAITISASVCVLLKDATSGPDGFVPFVKAVLGGMRGGRELGSTSAPAG
;
A
#
# COMPACT_ATOMS: atom_id res chain seq x y z
N MET A 1 19.83 -3.95 24.24
CA MET A 1 19.79 -2.80 23.31
C MET A 1 18.76 -3.14 22.24
N SER A 2 17.50 -2.76 22.45
CA SER A 2 16.42 -3.03 21.49
C SER A 2 16.51 -2.01 20.35
N THR A 3 17.08 -2.42 19.22
CA THR A 3 17.01 -1.66 17.97
C THR A 3 15.56 -1.72 17.50
N THR A 4 14.78 -0.70 17.84
CA THR A 4 13.50 -0.42 17.20
C THR A 4 13.78 -0.13 15.72
N LEU A 5 13.75 -1.18 14.89
CA LEU A 5 13.70 -1.03 13.45
C LEU A 5 12.45 -0.22 13.15
N LYS A 6 12.62 1.07 12.86
CA LYS A 6 11.55 1.89 12.26
C LYS A 6 11.03 1.12 11.05
N GLU A 7 9.84 0.56 11.16
CA GLU A 7 9.20 -0.16 10.08
C GLU A 7 8.92 0.83 8.94
N VAL A 8 9.79 0.80 7.94
CA VAL A 8 9.58 1.51 6.69
C VAL A 8 8.51 0.74 5.92
N SER A 9 7.26 1.19 5.98
CA SER A 9 6.20 0.66 5.12
C SER A 9 6.45 1.10 3.68
N THR A 10 6.90 0.18 2.83
CA THR A 10 7.01 0.40 1.39
C THR A 10 5.79 -0.17 0.70
N ILE A 11 5.09 0.67 -0.06
CA ILE A 11 3.87 0.31 -0.80
C ILE A 11 4.08 0.48 -2.30
N LEU A 12 3.45 -0.38 -3.08
CA LEU A 12 3.44 -0.33 -4.54
C LEU A 12 2.00 -0.21 -5.03
N LEU A 13 1.77 0.74 -5.93
CA LEU A 13 0.48 0.98 -6.57
C LEU A 13 0.55 0.57 -8.04
N LEU A 14 -0.31 -0.34 -8.46
CA LEU A 14 -0.43 -0.80 -9.83
C LEU A 14 -1.83 -0.53 -10.36
N ALA A 15 -1.91 0.35 -11.35
CA ALA A 15 -3.17 0.78 -11.94
C ALA A 15 -2.99 1.15 -13.43
N ARG A 16 -4.08 1.42 -14.15
CA ARG A 16 -3.97 1.92 -15.53
C ARG A 16 -3.25 3.26 -15.54
N LYS A 17 -2.24 3.40 -16.41
CA LYS A 17 -1.48 4.65 -16.57
C LYS A 17 -2.43 5.82 -16.86
N GLY A 18 -2.39 6.85 -16.03
CA GLY A 18 -3.30 8.00 -16.08
C GLY A 18 -3.19 8.89 -14.84
N SER A 19 -3.99 9.95 -14.80
CA SER A 19 -3.92 11.03 -13.78
C SER A 19 -3.97 10.52 -12.34
N VAL A 20 -4.67 9.41 -12.10
CA VAL A 20 -4.79 8.81 -10.76
C VAL A 20 -3.45 8.27 -10.26
N LEU A 21 -2.64 7.62 -11.10
CA LEU A 21 -1.33 7.09 -10.71
C LEU A 21 -0.29 8.19 -10.50
N GLU A 22 -0.40 9.29 -11.25
CA GLU A 22 0.48 10.46 -11.10
C GLU A 22 0.17 11.25 -9.82
N GLN A 23 -1.11 11.34 -9.44
CA GLN A 23 -1.54 12.09 -8.26
C GLN A 23 -1.56 11.25 -6.97
N ALA A 24 -1.70 9.93 -7.08
CA ALA A 24 -1.81 9.03 -5.93
C ALA A 24 -0.64 9.13 -4.95
N PRO A 25 0.64 9.14 -5.36
CA PRO A 25 1.77 9.25 -4.45
C PRO A 25 1.69 10.52 -3.61
N SER A 26 1.47 11.68 -4.24
CA SER A 26 1.35 12.97 -3.57
C SER A 26 0.18 12.99 -2.59
N GLN A 27 -0.98 12.47 -2.98
CA GLN A 27 -2.16 12.41 -2.12
C GLN A 27 -2.00 11.45 -0.93
N LEU A 28 -1.30 10.34 -1.10
CA LEU A 28 -1.03 9.38 -0.03
C LEU A 28 0.01 9.93 0.95
N LEU A 29 1.05 10.60 0.45
CA LEU A 29 2.04 11.28 1.29
C LEU A 29 1.41 12.42 2.08
N GLN A 30 0.48 13.19 1.49
CA GLN A 30 -0.27 14.22 2.21
C GLN A 30 -1.22 13.65 3.27
N ALA A 31 -2.00 12.62 2.92
CA ALA A 31 -2.90 11.96 3.87
C ALA A 31 -2.13 11.28 5.02
N ALA A 32 -0.91 10.81 4.74
CA ALA A 32 -0.03 10.25 5.74
C ALA A 32 0.43 11.29 6.77
N SER A 33 0.60 12.55 6.36
CA SER A 33 1.00 13.69 7.19
C SER A 33 -0.18 14.37 7.91
N ALA A 34 -1.39 14.37 7.33
CA ALA A 34 -2.56 15.08 7.87
C ALA A 34 -3.33 14.32 8.98
N SER A 35 -2.92 13.11 9.31
CA SER A 35 -3.60 12.23 10.28
C SER A 35 -2.82 12.11 11.60
N GLY A 36 -2.07 13.15 11.94
CA GLY A 36 -1.51 13.38 13.28
C GLY A 36 -2.54 14.12 14.13
N ASP A 37 -2.87 13.55 15.28
CA ASP A 37 -3.79 14.04 16.30
C ASP A 37 -3.62 15.56 16.57
N GLU A 38 -4.74 16.28 16.61
CA GLU A 38 -4.80 17.69 16.96
C GLU A 38 -4.51 17.88 18.46
N SER A 39 -3.23 18.02 18.84
CA SER A 39 -2.81 18.80 20.01
C SER A 39 -1.29 19.00 20.03
N PHE A 40 -0.90 20.27 19.88
CA PHE A 40 0.42 20.85 20.19
C PHE A 40 1.66 20.20 19.53
N SER A 41 2.09 20.78 18.41
CA SER A 41 3.40 21.44 18.24
C SER A 41 3.73 21.52 16.73
N SER A 42 4.23 22.68 16.31
CA SER A 42 4.52 23.07 14.92
C SER A 42 5.72 22.35 14.32
N SER A 43 5.69 21.02 14.27
CA SER A 43 6.63 20.22 13.49
C SER A 43 5.84 19.21 12.67
N SER A 44 5.71 19.50 11.38
CA SER A 44 5.12 18.63 10.37
C SER A 44 5.52 17.18 10.62
N PRO A 45 4.58 16.22 10.82
CA PRO A 45 4.92 14.82 10.77
C PRO A 45 5.03 14.44 9.29
N THR A 46 6.04 15.00 8.60
CA THR A 46 6.53 14.43 7.35
C THR A 46 6.88 12.99 7.70
N ARG A 47 6.14 12.00 7.20
CA ARG A 47 6.51 10.59 7.41
C ARG A 47 7.72 10.27 6.53
N PRO A 48 8.97 10.23 7.03
CA PRO A 48 10.11 9.88 6.18
C PRO A 48 10.11 8.38 5.78
N ASP A 49 9.20 7.59 6.37
CA ASP A 49 9.25 6.13 6.35
C ASP A 49 8.24 5.48 5.38
N LEU A 50 7.36 6.25 4.73
CA LEU A 50 6.44 5.75 3.69
C LEU A 50 7.04 5.97 2.30
N ARG A 51 7.29 4.88 1.56
CA ARG A 51 7.71 4.96 0.16
C ARG A 51 6.62 4.39 -0.74
N VAL A 52 6.30 5.13 -1.79
CA VAL A 52 5.29 4.76 -2.77
C VAL A 52 5.97 4.51 -4.10
N HIS A 53 5.81 3.31 -4.64
CA HIS A 53 6.14 2.96 -6.01
C HIS A 53 4.85 2.95 -6.85
N THR A 54 4.97 3.23 -8.14
CA THR A 54 3.85 3.29 -9.08
C THR A 54 4.17 2.52 -10.35
N GLY A 55 3.16 1.91 -10.97
CA GLY A 55 3.32 1.17 -12.22
C GLY A 55 1.99 0.69 -12.78
N SER A 56 2.05 -0.06 -13.87
CA SER A 56 0.87 -0.59 -14.56
C SER A 56 1.05 -2.02 -15.11
N SER A 57 2.23 -2.60 -14.92
CA SER A 57 2.63 -3.87 -15.52
C SER A 57 3.45 -4.72 -14.54
N VAL A 58 3.61 -6.00 -14.89
CA VAL A 58 4.50 -6.95 -14.20
C VAL A 58 5.96 -6.50 -14.25
N ALA A 59 6.39 -5.83 -15.33
CA ALA A 59 7.74 -5.28 -15.43
C ALA A 59 7.97 -4.18 -14.38
N ASP A 60 6.97 -3.31 -14.17
CA ASP A 60 7.04 -2.26 -13.14
C ASP A 60 7.07 -2.85 -11.73
N LEU A 61 6.29 -3.91 -11.49
CA LEU A 61 6.32 -4.69 -10.25
C LEU A 61 7.72 -5.21 -9.95
N ARG A 62 8.34 -5.92 -10.90
CA ARG A 62 9.72 -6.45 -10.74
C ARG A 62 10.72 -5.33 -10.50
N SER A 63 10.62 -4.23 -11.25
CA SER A 63 11.49 -3.07 -11.08
C SER A 63 11.37 -2.46 -9.67
N ALA A 64 10.14 -2.33 -9.15
CA ALA A 64 9.91 -1.82 -7.80
C ALA A 64 10.52 -2.72 -6.73
N PHE A 65 10.33 -4.04 -6.83
CA PHE A 65 10.94 -5.00 -5.90
C PHE A 65 12.48 -4.96 -5.95
N ASN A 66 13.06 -4.88 -7.14
CA ASN A 66 14.51 -4.74 -7.30
C ASN A 66 15.05 -3.44 -6.69
N GLN A 67 14.35 -2.32 -6.90
CA GLN A 67 14.71 -1.03 -6.31
C GLN A 67 14.59 -1.00 -4.78
N ALA A 68 13.58 -1.67 -4.23
CA ALA A 68 13.42 -1.81 -2.78
C ALA A 68 14.53 -2.68 -2.19
N SER A 69 14.79 -3.83 -2.80
CA SER A 69 15.84 -4.78 -2.39
C SER A 69 17.24 -4.14 -2.43
N ALA A 70 17.55 -3.38 -3.49
CA ALA A 70 18.82 -2.65 -3.61
C ALA A 70 19.05 -1.63 -2.47
N LYS A 71 17.99 -1.21 -1.77
CA LYS A 71 18.04 -0.30 -0.62
C LYS A 71 17.87 -1.04 0.72
N ALA A 72 18.01 -2.37 0.73
CA ALA A 72 17.77 -3.26 1.86
C ALA A 72 16.38 -3.09 2.48
N ARG A 73 15.35 -2.93 1.64
CA ARG A 73 13.95 -2.74 2.04
C ARG A 73 13.05 -3.77 1.37
N GLY A 74 11.97 -4.15 2.06
CA GLY A 74 10.91 -5.01 1.52
C GLY A 74 9.65 -4.21 1.17
N ILE A 75 8.98 -4.59 0.08
CA ILE A 75 7.63 -4.12 -0.22
C ILE A 75 6.65 -4.95 0.61
N GLN A 76 5.85 -4.28 1.44
CA GLN A 76 4.90 -4.93 2.35
C GLN A 76 3.52 -5.02 1.73
N HIS A 77 3.11 -4.00 0.97
CA HIS A 77 1.78 -3.93 0.38
C HIS A 77 1.85 -3.61 -1.11
N VAL A 78 1.14 -4.40 -1.90
CA VAL A 78 0.94 -4.17 -3.33
C VAL A 78 -0.55 -3.95 -3.56
N PHE A 79 -0.93 -2.77 -4.03
CA PHE A 79 -2.31 -2.43 -4.38
C PHE A 79 -2.46 -2.54 -5.89
N VAL A 80 -3.41 -3.36 -6.36
CA VAL A 80 -3.67 -3.62 -7.77
C VAL A 80 -5.11 -3.22 -8.09
N GLY A 81 -5.35 -2.50 -9.19
CA GLY A 81 -6.72 -2.18 -9.61
C GLY A 81 -6.82 -1.02 -10.60
N ALA A 82 -7.90 -0.23 -10.49
CA ALA A 82 -8.09 1.03 -11.26
C ALA A 82 -7.93 0.88 -12.78
N GLY A 83 -8.76 0.02 -13.38
CA GLY A 83 -8.86 -0.08 -14.83
C GLY A 83 -7.75 -0.87 -15.52
N LEU A 84 -6.96 -1.65 -14.78
CA LEU A 84 -6.19 -2.75 -15.37
C LEU A 84 -7.13 -3.89 -15.76
N GLU A 85 -6.85 -4.56 -16.88
CA GLU A 85 -7.59 -5.77 -17.27
C GLU A 85 -7.34 -6.91 -16.28
N LEU A 86 -8.36 -7.73 -16.03
CA LEU A 86 -8.33 -8.79 -15.03
C LEU A 86 -7.13 -9.74 -15.21
N GLU A 87 -6.81 -10.13 -16.44
CA GLU A 87 -5.67 -11.02 -16.71
C GLU A 87 -4.35 -10.41 -16.25
N ASN A 88 -4.11 -9.13 -16.56
CA ASN A 88 -2.93 -8.40 -16.10
C ASN A 88 -2.93 -8.25 -14.57
N GLN A 89 -4.09 -8.02 -13.94
CA GLN A 89 -4.18 -7.96 -12.48
C GLN A 89 -3.78 -9.30 -11.83
N LEU A 90 -4.26 -10.42 -12.36
CA LEU A 90 -3.95 -11.75 -11.85
C LEU A 90 -2.47 -12.12 -12.07
N GLU A 91 -1.90 -11.73 -13.22
CA GLU A 91 -0.48 -11.93 -13.50
C GLU A 91 0.39 -11.16 -12.50
N ILE A 92 0.04 -9.91 -12.22
CA ILE A 92 0.70 -9.08 -11.20
C ILE A 92 0.60 -9.72 -9.81
N VAL A 93 -0.59 -10.19 -9.41
CA VAL A 93 -0.80 -10.82 -8.09
C VAL A 93 0.07 -12.07 -7.97
N ARG A 94 0.05 -12.93 -8.99
CA ARG A 94 0.85 -14.16 -9.02
C ARG A 94 2.35 -13.84 -8.90
N GLU A 95 2.83 -12.88 -9.68
CA GLU A 95 4.22 -12.49 -9.66
C GLU A 95 4.61 -11.89 -8.29
N ALA A 96 3.78 -11.04 -7.70
CA ALA A 96 4.09 -10.41 -6.41
C ALA A 96 4.30 -11.45 -5.30
N ILE A 97 3.40 -12.43 -5.21
CA ILE A 97 3.49 -13.53 -4.24
C ILE A 97 4.68 -14.45 -4.55
N THR A 98 5.04 -14.60 -5.83
CA THR A 98 6.22 -15.36 -6.25
C THR A 98 7.53 -14.67 -5.83
N ILE A 99 7.60 -13.34 -5.95
CA ILE A 99 8.79 -12.56 -5.59
C ILE A 99 8.98 -12.51 -4.07
N SER A 100 7.90 -12.40 -3.29
CA SER A 100 7.97 -12.25 -1.84
C SER A 100 6.85 -12.99 -1.12
N ALA A 101 7.21 -13.93 -0.25
CA ALA A 101 6.25 -14.66 0.59
C ALA A 101 5.59 -13.80 1.68
N SER A 102 6.16 -12.62 2.00
CA SER A 102 5.66 -11.73 3.05
C SER A 102 4.86 -10.54 2.52
N VAL A 103 4.64 -10.45 1.20
CA VAL A 103 3.87 -9.34 0.61
C VAL A 103 2.37 -9.57 0.78
N CYS A 104 1.66 -8.51 1.15
CA CYS A 104 0.21 -8.47 1.12
C CYS A 104 -0.24 -7.81 -0.19
N VAL A 105 -1.01 -8.54 -1.00
CA VAL A 105 -1.58 -8.00 -2.24
C VAL A 105 -3.04 -7.66 -2.02
N LEU A 106 -3.41 -6.41 -2.29
CA LEU A 106 -4.77 -5.91 -2.18
C LEU A 106 -5.31 -5.60 -3.57
N LEU A 107 -6.30 -6.38 -3.98
CA LEU A 107 -6.95 -6.23 -5.27
C LEU A 107 -8.22 -5.40 -5.12
N LYS A 108 -8.31 -4.31 -5.87
CA LYS A 108 -9.54 -3.53 -6.01
C LYS A 108 -10.29 -4.02 -7.25
N ASP A 109 -11.62 -4.09 -7.15
CA ASP A 109 -12.48 -4.51 -8.25
C ASP A 109 -12.29 -3.63 -9.50
N ALA A 110 -12.51 -4.23 -10.68
CA ALA A 110 -12.32 -3.53 -11.96
C ALA A 110 -13.41 -2.48 -12.23
N THR A 111 -14.58 -2.58 -11.59
CA THR A 111 -15.77 -1.78 -11.90
C THR A 111 -15.79 -0.42 -11.19
N SER A 112 -15.05 -0.27 -10.10
CA SER A 112 -14.93 0.98 -9.33
C SER A 112 -14.01 2.04 -9.95
N GLY A 113 -13.41 1.73 -11.10
CA GLY A 113 -12.68 2.69 -11.93
C GLY A 113 -11.45 3.32 -11.24
N PRO A 114 -10.83 4.30 -11.88
CA PRO A 114 -9.63 4.96 -11.36
C PRO A 114 -9.95 5.87 -10.15
N ASP A 115 -11.13 6.50 -10.10
CA ASP A 115 -11.47 7.49 -9.06
C ASP A 115 -11.61 6.87 -7.66
N GLY A 116 -12.04 5.60 -7.56
CA GLY A 116 -12.18 4.90 -6.28
C GLY A 116 -10.86 4.39 -5.69
N PHE A 117 -9.76 4.41 -6.45
CA PHE A 117 -8.53 3.69 -6.08
C PHE A 117 -7.76 4.35 -4.96
N VAL A 118 -7.54 5.66 -5.02
CA VAL A 118 -6.86 6.40 -3.95
C VAL A 118 -7.65 6.36 -2.63
N PRO A 119 -8.98 6.59 -2.61
CA PRO A 119 -9.78 6.41 -1.40
C PRO A 119 -9.65 5.00 -0.79
N PHE A 120 -9.61 3.95 -1.61
CA PHE A 120 -9.43 2.58 -1.15
C PHE A 120 -8.06 2.38 -0.47
N VAL A 121 -6.97 2.82 -1.11
CA VAL A 121 -5.63 2.74 -0.52
C VAL A 121 -5.57 3.51 0.80
N LYS A 122 -6.15 4.72 0.86
CA LYS A 122 -6.24 5.52 2.09
C LYS A 122 -7.01 4.79 3.19
N ALA A 123 -8.15 4.16 2.86
CA ALA A 123 -8.96 3.42 3.82
C ALA A 123 -8.21 2.22 4.40
N VAL A 124 -7.49 1.46 3.57
CA VAL A 124 -6.67 0.33 4.02
C VAL A 124 -5.55 0.81 4.94
N LEU A 125 -4.78 1.82 4.49
CA LEU A 125 -3.68 2.37 5.29
C LEU A 125 -4.16 3.04 6.58
N GLY A 126 -5.37 3.62 6.59
CA GLY A 126 -6.01 4.18 7.76
C GLY A 126 -6.50 3.11 8.74
N GLY A 127 -7.14 2.05 8.24
CA GLY A 127 -7.60 0.91 9.05
C GLY A 127 -6.46 0.14 9.71
N MET A 128 -5.33 0.01 9.02
CA MET A 128 -4.10 -0.59 9.57
C MET A 128 -3.52 0.19 10.76
N ARG A 129 -3.74 1.51 10.85
CA ARG A 129 -3.34 2.32 12.02
C ARG A 129 -4.27 2.16 13.21
N GLY A 130 -5.49 1.69 12.97
CA GLY A 130 -6.58 1.69 13.95
C GLY A 130 -6.57 0.52 14.92
N GLY A 131 -5.67 -0.46 14.76
CA GLY A 131 -5.37 -1.49 15.76
C GLY A 131 -6.58 -1.98 16.57
N ARG A 132 -7.72 -2.24 15.91
CA ARG A 132 -8.80 -2.99 16.54
C ARG A 132 -8.58 -4.41 16.11
N GLU A 133 -8.03 -5.19 17.04
CA GLU A 133 -8.11 -6.65 17.03
C GLU A 133 -9.44 -7.05 16.42
N LEU A 134 -9.37 -7.74 15.28
CA LEU A 134 -10.51 -8.51 14.79
C LEU A 134 -10.80 -9.50 15.91
N GLY A 135 -11.86 -9.20 16.67
CA GLY A 135 -12.21 -9.89 17.89
C GLY A 135 -12.13 -11.40 17.66
N SER A 136 -11.35 -12.05 18.52
CA SER A 136 -11.48 -13.47 18.79
C SER A 136 -12.95 -13.73 19.14
N THR A 137 -13.74 -14.13 18.15
CA THR A 137 -15.08 -14.64 18.41
C THR A 137 -14.86 -16.01 19.04
N SER A 138 -14.75 -16.05 20.37
CA SER A 138 -14.91 -17.29 21.10
C SER A 138 -16.33 -17.79 20.78
N ALA A 139 -16.39 -18.93 20.11
CA ALA A 139 -17.64 -19.64 19.88
C ALA A 139 -18.26 -19.99 21.25
N PRO A 140 -19.59 -19.88 21.42
CA PRO A 140 -20.22 -20.33 22.65
C PRO A 140 -20.07 -21.86 22.73
N ALA A 141 -19.50 -22.33 23.84
CA ALA A 141 -19.52 -23.74 24.19
C ALA A 141 -20.98 -24.15 24.45
N GLY A 142 -21.44 -25.16 23.70
CA GLY A 142 -22.70 -25.86 23.96
C GLY A 142 -22.57 -26.86 25.10
#